data_AF-A0ABD6QC51-F1
#
_entry.id   AF-A0ABD6QC51-F1
#
_cell.length_a   1.000
_cell.length_b   1.000
_cell.length_c   1.000
_cell.angle_alpha   90.00
_cell.angle_beta   90.00
_cell.angle_gamma   90.00
#
_symmetry.space_group_name_H-M   'P 1'
#
loop_
_entity.id
_entity.type
_entity.pdbx_description
1 polymer ?
#
loop_
_entity_poly.entity_id
_entity_poly.type
_entity_poly.pdbx_seq_one_letter_code
_entity_poly.pdbx_strand_id
1 'polypeptide(L)'
;MSVLEAFLTVSRTAQSSFGTGTPQPGTPLSESSTAVRSVETDLRGASPGGQWTGTASDAYAQANIKHIGNVGAFAELDQRLGAQIDSAADVVSNGRENVISVHNWVVRLAEFVPPGPLREALLLPIVNTGIAQIGATVLRTKFDLSSISDEITEIANEYQKLGAGEGAGSTMEEDPRKKLEDILREYQVKDDRKLPQWMVDQLAKVIGDKRAGYAGLTFGEYQLLIELGATQGPGAVMDFFDMKEAAEEEAIRRFPPPAPDATSDNRTDAFRHTYWNALMAQRFGEEWTRKFATAHERRPGEPAPREAMDLYNNEIGRQIGMTNPNASSEELADLVQATVDNGDTVIVTKDGASVTWSNDPSLPKGEFGGNPEGQAPGNPTPYPTGGRTPGAPG
;
A
#
# COMPACT_ATOMS: atom_id res chain seq x y z
N MET A 1 -31.52 -20.06 -20.47
CA MET A 1 -30.99 -18.84 -19.83
C MET A 1 -30.01 -18.24 -20.81
N SER A 2 -30.24 -17.00 -21.25
CA SER A 2 -29.30 -16.30 -22.14
C SER A 2 -28.03 -15.89 -21.38
N VAL A 3 -26.94 -15.61 -22.10
CA VAL A 3 -25.69 -15.15 -21.46
C VAL A 3 -25.88 -13.81 -20.73
N LEU A 4 -26.77 -12.95 -21.23
CA LEU A 4 -27.13 -11.70 -20.58
C LEU A 4 -27.94 -11.92 -19.29
N GLU A 5 -28.87 -12.87 -19.26
CA GLU A 5 -29.61 -13.22 -18.03
C GLU A 5 -28.68 -13.74 -16.93
N ALA A 6 -27.68 -14.53 -17.30
CA ALA A 6 -26.65 -14.99 -16.36
C ALA A 6 -25.85 -13.81 -15.77
N PHE A 7 -25.43 -12.86 -16.62
CA PHE A 7 -24.77 -11.63 -16.17
C PHE A 7 -25.64 -10.82 -15.21
N LEU A 8 -26.91 -10.58 -15.57
CA LEU A 8 -27.83 -9.80 -14.74
C LEU A 8 -28.01 -10.42 -13.35
N THR A 9 -27.99 -11.75 -13.27
CA THR A 9 -28.03 -12.48 -11.99
C THR A 9 -26.77 -12.23 -11.17
N VAL A 10 -25.59 -12.40 -11.76
CA VAL A 10 -24.29 -12.14 -11.10
C VAL A 10 -24.20 -10.69 -10.62
N SER A 11 -24.56 -9.75 -11.49
CA SER A 11 -24.53 -8.32 -11.18
C SER A 11 -25.44 -7.96 -10.01
N ARG A 12 -26.67 -8.50 -9.99
CA ARG A 12 -27.62 -8.26 -8.90
C ARG A 12 -27.14 -8.86 -7.58
N THR A 13 -26.55 -10.05 -7.60
CA THR A 13 -25.92 -10.66 -6.44
C THR A 13 -24.77 -9.81 -5.93
N ALA A 14 -23.87 -9.35 -6.81
CA ALA A 14 -22.77 -8.47 -6.42
C ALA A 14 -23.27 -7.18 -5.77
N GLN A 15 -24.26 -6.50 -6.36
CA GLN A 15 -24.87 -5.29 -5.78
C GLN A 15 -25.41 -5.57 -4.36
N SER A 16 -26.08 -6.71 -4.16
CA SER A 16 -26.60 -7.07 -2.84
C SER A 16 -25.51 -7.29 -1.78
N SER A 17 -24.31 -7.72 -2.19
CA SER A 17 -23.18 -7.92 -1.28
C SER A 17 -22.62 -6.62 -0.69
N PHE A 18 -22.91 -5.47 -1.31
CA PHE A 18 -22.56 -4.14 -0.78
C PHE A 18 -23.61 -3.56 0.19
N GLY A 19 -24.63 -4.34 0.54
CA GLY A 19 -25.72 -3.91 1.41
C GLY A 19 -26.61 -2.83 0.79
N THR A 20 -27.44 -2.21 1.63
CA THR A 20 -28.38 -1.15 1.23
C THR A 20 -28.24 0.06 2.16
N GLY A 21 -28.70 1.23 1.70
CA GLY A 21 -28.60 2.49 2.45
C GLY A 21 -27.22 3.14 2.40
N THR A 22 -27.12 4.32 3.02
CA THR A 22 -25.85 5.05 3.14
C THR A 22 -25.06 4.50 4.33
N PRO A 23 -23.79 4.09 4.15
CA PRO A 23 -22.95 3.68 5.27
C PRO A 23 -22.84 4.79 6.33
N GLN A 24 -22.66 4.40 7.59
CA GLN A 24 -22.51 5.35 8.69
C GLN A 24 -21.12 6.00 8.63
N PRO A 25 -21.01 7.33 8.72
CA PRO A 25 -19.72 8.01 8.77
C PRO A 25 -19.10 7.94 10.17
N GLY A 26 -17.81 8.17 10.24
CA GLY A 26 -17.01 8.27 11.46
C GLY A 26 -17.16 9.61 12.20
N THR A 27 -18.01 10.52 11.72
CA THR A 27 -18.23 11.85 12.29
C THR A 27 -18.41 11.87 13.81
N PRO A 28 -19.19 10.95 14.44
CA PRO A 28 -19.34 10.95 15.90
C PRO A 28 -18.02 10.81 16.67
N LEU A 29 -17.04 10.09 16.12
CA LEU A 29 -15.71 9.94 16.73
C LEU A 29 -14.83 11.17 16.49
N SER A 30 -14.98 11.85 15.35
CA SER A 30 -14.32 13.14 15.12
C SER A 30 -14.83 14.23 16.08
N GLU A 31 -16.12 14.21 16.41
CA GLU A 31 -16.74 15.09 17.41
C GLU A 31 -16.24 14.75 18.82
N SER A 32 -16.14 13.44 19.14
CA SER A 32 -15.54 12.97 20.40
C SER A 32 -14.10 13.44 20.55
N SER A 33 -13.26 13.25 19.53
CA SER A 33 -11.87 13.75 19.51
C SER A 33 -11.80 15.24 19.80
N THR A 34 -12.65 16.04 19.15
CA THR A 34 -12.71 17.50 19.37
C THR A 34 -13.07 17.85 20.81
N ALA A 35 -14.08 17.18 21.38
CA ALA A 35 -14.48 17.37 22.77
C ALA A 35 -13.36 16.98 23.75
N VAL A 36 -12.67 15.88 23.50
CA VAL A 36 -11.57 15.40 24.35
C VAL A 36 -10.35 16.35 24.26
N ARG A 37 -10.04 16.91 23.09
CA ARG A 37 -8.99 17.95 22.95
C ARG A 37 -9.32 19.23 23.72
N SER A 38 -10.60 19.56 23.89
CA SER A 38 -11.01 20.65 24.78
C SER A 38 -10.63 20.36 26.24
N VAL A 39 -10.86 19.13 26.71
CA VAL A 39 -10.45 18.69 28.05
C VAL A 39 -8.93 18.72 28.20
N GLU A 40 -8.18 18.33 27.17
CA GLU A 40 -6.72 18.46 27.17
C GLU A 40 -6.27 19.91 27.40
N THR A 41 -6.95 20.86 26.74
CA THR A 41 -6.67 22.30 26.88
C THR A 41 -6.96 22.79 28.30
N ASP A 42 -8.07 22.37 28.89
CA ASP A 42 -8.43 22.69 30.27
C ASP A 42 -7.38 22.13 31.27
N LEU A 43 -6.90 20.91 31.06
CA LEU A 43 -5.84 20.30 31.86
C LEU A 43 -4.51 21.05 31.75
N ARG A 44 -4.14 21.52 30.56
CA ARG A 44 -2.97 22.39 30.37
C ARG A 44 -3.12 23.68 31.18
N GLY A 45 -4.32 24.28 31.20
CA GLY A 45 -4.65 25.45 32.00
C GLY A 45 -4.60 25.23 33.52
N ALA A 46 -4.77 23.98 33.98
CA ALA A 46 -4.70 23.60 35.39
C ALA A 46 -3.26 23.39 35.92
N SER A 47 -2.23 23.61 35.09
CA SER A 47 -0.83 23.48 35.50
C SER A 47 -0.49 24.40 36.70
N PRO A 48 0.41 23.99 37.62
CA PRO A 48 0.80 24.84 38.74
C PRO A 48 1.34 26.19 38.30
N GLY A 49 0.72 27.27 38.78
CA GLY A 49 1.23 28.63 38.58
C GLY A 49 2.44 28.93 39.49
N GLY A 50 3.18 29.99 39.19
CA GLY A 50 4.41 30.35 39.92
C GLY A 50 4.25 30.71 41.40
N GLN A 51 3.02 30.70 41.94
CA GLN A 51 2.72 30.91 43.36
C GLN A 51 2.64 29.60 44.16
N TRP A 52 2.49 28.45 43.49
CA TRP A 52 2.49 27.13 44.11
C TRP A 52 3.78 26.41 43.76
N THR A 53 4.61 26.15 44.77
CA THR A 53 5.97 25.62 44.59
C THR A 53 6.28 24.56 45.63
N GLY A 54 7.26 23.70 45.35
CA GLY A 54 7.73 22.64 46.25
C GLY A 54 7.22 21.26 45.83
N THR A 55 7.61 20.23 46.58
CA THR A 55 7.48 18.82 46.18
C THR A 55 6.06 18.38 45.83
N ALA A 56 5.04 18.91 46.51
CA ALA A 56 3.63 18.61 46.19
C ALA A 56 3.18 19.22 44.86
N SER A 57 3.65 20.43 44.54
CA SER A 57 3.41 21.09 43.25
C SER A 57 4.09 20.35 42.11
N ASP A 58 5.33 19.88 42.33
CA ASP A 58 6.08 19.12 41.33
C ASP A 58 5.43 17.75 41.04
N ALA A 59 4.97 17.06 42.08
CA ALA A 59 4.24 15.79 41.94
C ALA A 59 2.91 15.97 41.19
N TYR A 60 2.17 17.04 41.49
CA TYR A 60 0.97 17.39 40.74
C TYR A 60 1.29 17.72 39.28
N ALA A 61 2.34 18.51 39.00
CA ALA A 61 2.74 18.85 37.63
C ALA A 61 3.02 17.60 36.81
N GLN A 62 3.76 16.63 37.37
CA GLN A 62 4.03 15.35 36.70
C GLN A 62 2.76 14.54 36.43
N ALA A 63 1.85 14.46 37.40
CA ALA A 63 0.57 13.79 37.21
C ALA A 63 -0.30 14.49 36.14
N ASN A 64 -0.34 15.82 36.15
CA ASN A 64 -1.08 16.62 35.17
C ASN A 64 -0.52 16.43 33.76
N ILE A 65 0.81 16.43 33.59
CA ILE A 65 1.47 16.12 32.30
C ILE A 65 1.07 14.74 31.80
N LYS A 66 1.04 13.73 32.69
CA LYS A 66 0.60 12.37 32.32
C LYS A 66 -0.87 12.35 31.90
N HIS A 67 -1.74 13.09 32.59
CA HIS A 67 -3.15 13.20 32.21
C HIS A 67 -3.34 13.91 30.87
N ILE A 68 -2.63 15.00 30.61
CA ILE A 68 -2.62 15.70 29.32
C ILE A 68 -2.22 14.74 28.19
N GLY A 69 -1.12 14.00 28.38
CA GLY A 69 -0.66 13.01 27.39
C GLY A 69 -1.69 11.92 27.12
N ASN A 70 -2.31 11.37 28.16
CA ASN A 70 -3.32 10.32 28.00
C ASN A 70 -4.59 10.82 27.30
N VAL A 71 -5.07 12.02 27.65
CA VAL A 71 -6.26 12.63 27.04
C VAL A 71 -5.99 12.98 25.57
N GLY A 72 -4.81 13.51 25.27
CA GLY A 72 -4.38 13.77 23.89
C GLY A 72 -4.32 12.49 23.05
N ALA A 73 -3.71 11.43 23.58
CA ALA A 73 -3.65 10.12 22.92
C ALA A 73 -5.04 9.52 22.68
N PHE A 74 -5.96 9.64 23.64
CA PHE A 74 -7.34 9.18 23.47
C PHE A 74 -8.05 9.94 22.33
N ALA A 75 -7.89 11.27 22.27
CA ALA A 75 -8.47 12.08 21.21
C ALA A 75 -7.91 11.73 19.82
N GLU A 76 -6.62 11.40 19.74
CA GLU A 76 -5.98 10.95 18.51
C GLU A 76 -6.53 9.60 18.04
N LEU A 77 -6.71 8.65 18.97
CA LEU A 77 -7.31 7.35 18.66
C LEU A 77 -8.75 7.49 18.16
N ASP A 78 -9.55 8.37 18.78
CA ASP A 78 -10.93 8.67 18.33
C ASP A 78 -10.92 9.19 16.89
N GLN A 79 -10.02 10.13 16.58
CA GLN A 79 -9.90 10.69 15.25
C GLN A 79 -9.50 9.63 14.21
N ARG A 80 -8.51 8.80 14.53
CA ARG A 80 -8.04 7.71 13.67
C ARG A 80 -9.14 6.68 13.42
N LEU A 81 -9.86 6.26 14.46
CA LEU A 81 -10.96 5.32 14.32
C LEU A 81 -12.09 5.90 13.46
N GLY A 82 -12.43 7.18 13.65
CA GLY A 82 -13.40 7.88 12.81
C GLY A 82 -13.01 7.85 11.34
N ALA A 83 -11.76 8.18 11.01
CA ALA A 83 -11.27 8.16 9.63
C ALA A 83 -11.32 6.75 8.99
N GLN A 84 -11.09 5.69 9.76
CA GLN A 84 -11.24 4.32 9.27
C GLN A 84 -12.69 3.93 8.97
N ILE A 85 -13.64 4.40 9.80
CA ILE A 85 -15.06 4.19 9.53
C ILE A 85 -15.49 4.94 8.26
N ASP A 86 -15.04 6.18 8.07
CA ASP A 86 -15.27 6.94 6.83
C ASP A 86 -14.67 6.22 5.62
N SER A 87 -13.46 5.69 5.75
CA SER A 87 -12.78 4.94 4.68
C SER A 87 -13.56 3.66 4.32
N ALA A 88 -14.08 2.93 5.30
CA ALA A 88 -14.93 1.76 5.06
C ALA A 88 -16.25 2.14 4.36
N ALA A 89 -16.86 3.26 4.78
CA ALA A 89 -18.07 3.79 4.17
C ALA A 89 -17.85 4.15 2.70
N ASP A 90 -16.74 4.79 2.37
CA ASP A 90 -16.36 5.16 1.01
C ASP A 90 -16.08 3.93 0.15
N VAL A 91 -15.31 2.96 0.64
CA VAL A 91 -15.01 1.71 -0.07
C VAL A 91 -16.30 0.96 -0.45
N VAL A 92 -17.25 0.83 0.48
CA VAL A 92 -18.54 0.17 0.21
C VAL A 92 -19.36 0.97 -0.81
N SER A 93 -19.40 2.29 -0.68
CA SER A 93 -20.20 3.16 -1.56
C SER A 93 -19.65 3.15 -2.98
N ASN A 94 -18.34 3.35 -3.14
CA ASN A 94 -17.64 3.33 -4.42
C ASN A 94 -17.75 1.96 -5.10
N GLY A 95 -17.57 0.86 -4.36
CA GLY A 95 -17.72 -0.48 -4.89
C GLY A 95 -19.15 -0.75 -5.39
N ARG A 96 -20.18 -0.27 -4.67
CA ARG A 96 -21.58 -0.35 -5.11
C ARG A 96 -21.80 0.42 -6.42
N GLU A 97 -21.34 1.66 -6.49
CA GLU A 97 -21.46 2.50 -7.68
C GLU A 97 -20.75 1.90 -8.89
N ASN A 98 -19.57 1.32 -8.70
CA ASN A 98 -18.83 0.64 -9.76
C ASN A 98 -19.59 -0.57 -10.30
N VAL A 99 -20.15 -1.43 -9.44
CA VAL A 99 -20.96 -2.57 -9.91
C VAL A 99 -22.21 -2.11 -10.69
N ILE A 100 -22.84 -1.01 -10.28
CA ILE A 100 -23.97 -0.40 -11.00
C ILE A 100 -23.52 0.16 -12.35
N SER A 101 -22.35 0.80 -12.41
CA SER A 101 -21.78 1.33 -13.65
C SER A 101 -21.49 0.21 -14.67
N VAL A 102 -20.83 -0.87 -14.24
CA VAL A 102 -20.56 -2.04 -15.10
C VAL A 102 -21.86 -2.71 -15.55
N HIS A 103 -22.86 -2.81 -14.67
CA HIS A 103 -24.19 -3.29 -15.03
C HIS A 103 -24.77 -2.48 -16.19
N ASN A 104 -24.83 -1.17 -16.03
CA ASN A 104 -25.41 -0.27 -17.04
C ASN A 104 -24.63 -0.33 -18.36
N TRP A 105 -23.31 -0.48 -18.31
CA TRP A 105 -22.46 -0.65 -19.49
C TRP A 105 -22.79 -1.93 -20.27
N VAL A 106 -22.87 -3.09 -19.59
CA VAL A 106 -23.23 -4.36 -20.26
C VAL A 106 -24.63 -4.31 -20.84
N VAL A 107 -25.62 -3.80 -20.08
CA VAL A 107 -27.01 -3.71 -20.55
C VAL A 107 -27.10 -2.82 -21.79
N ARG A 108 -26.46 -1.65 -21.76
CA ARG A 108 -26.45 -0.72 -22.90
C ARG A 108 -25.77 -1.33 -24.13
N LEU A 109 -24.64 -2.01 -23.98
CA LEU A 109 -23.98 -2.65 -25.13
C LEU A 109 -24.81 -3.80 -25.69
N ALA A 110 -25.52 -4.55 -24.84
CA ALA A 110 -26.38 -5.63 -25.27
C ALA A 110 -27.60 -5.16 -26.09
N GLU A 111 -28.06 -3.92 -25.89
CA GLU A 111 -29.12 -3.31 -26.71
C GLU A 111 -28.70 -3.08 -28.17
N PHE A 112 -27.40 -2.82 -28.41
CA PHE A 112 -26.87 -2.63 -29.76
C PHE A 112 -26.64 -3.94 -30.52
N VAL A 113 -26.74 -5.10 -29.86
CA VAL A 113 -26.57 -6.41 -30.51
C VAL A 113 -27.91 -6.85 -31.13
N PRO A 114 -28.02 -6.93 -32.48
CA PRO A 114 -29.28 -7.23 -33.15
C PRO A 114 -29.82 -8.63 -32.80
N PRO A 115 -31.16 -8.82 -32.76
CA PRO A 115 -31.76 -10.13 -32.60
C PRO A 115 -31.43 -11.04 -33.79
N GLY A 116 -31.09 -12.30 -33.52
CA GLY A 116 -30.82 -13.29 -34.55
C GLY A 116 -30.04 -14.51 -34.03
N PRO A 117 -29.78 -15.50 -34.90
CA PRO A 117 -29.12 -16.75 -34.50
C PRO A 117 -27.72 -16.59 -33.90
N LEU A 118 -27.02 -15.49 -34.20
CA LEU A 118 -25.66 -15.20 -33.71
C LEU A 118 -25.61 -14.32 -32.47
N ARG A 119 -26.75 -13.84 -31.96
CA ARG A 119 -26.81 -12.84 -30.88
C ARG A 119 -26.08 -13.27 -29.60
N GLU A 120 -26.29 -14.51 -29.16
CA GLU A 120 -25.65 -15.04 -27.94
C GLU A 120 -24.12 -15.09 -28.07
N ALA A 121 -23.60 -15.43 -29.25
CA ALA A 121 -22.16 -15.44 -29.54
C ALA A 121 -21.54 -14.03 -29.50
N LEU A 122 -22.29 -13.03 -29.95
CA LEU A 122 -21.86 -11.62 -29.94
C LEU A 122 -21.95 -10.99 -28.55
N LEU A 123 -22.86 -11.46 -27.69
CA LEU A 123 -23.01 -10.99 -26.29
C LEU A 123 -21.96 -11.56 -25.33
N LEU A 124 -21.49 -12.79 -25.60
CA LEU A 124 -20.49 -13.49 -24.78
C LEU A 124 -19.27 -12.65 -24.38
N PRO A 125 -18.55 -11.97 -25.30
CA PRO A 125 -17.40 -11.14 -24.90
C PRO A 125 -17.79 -9.97 -24.00
N ILE A 126 -18.90 -9.28 -24.29
CA ILE A 126 -19.40 -8.14 -23.49
C ILE A 126 -19.73 -8.61 -22.06
N VAL A 127 -20.45 -9.71 -21.95
CA VAL A 127 -20.82 -10.32 -20.66
C VAL A 127 -19.60 -10.77 -19.89
N ASN A 128 -18.64 -11.45 -20.53
CA ASN A 128 -17.43 -11.93 -19.85
C ASN A 128 -16.59 -10.77 -19.32
N THR A 129 -16.45 -9.66 -20.06
CA THR A 129 -15.80 -8.44 -19.57
C THR A 129 -16.53 -7.88 -18.36
N GLY A 130 -17.86 -7.78 -18.40
CA GLY A 130 -18.64 -7.27 -17.28
C GLY A 130 -18.53 -8.13 -16.03
N ILE A 131 -18.60 -9.47 -16.17
CA ILE A 131 -18.41 -10.40 -15.03
C ILE A 131 -17.01 -10.24 -14.42
N ALA A 132 -15.98 -10.12 -15.26
CA ALA A 132 -14.61 -9.94 -14.79
C ALA A 132 -14.44 -8.63 -13.99
N GLN A 133 -14.99 -7.51 -14.49
CA GLN A 133 -14.93 -6.22 -13.81
C GLN A 133 -15.72 -6.20 -12.49
N ILE A 134 -16.90 -6.83 -12.45
CA ILE A 134 -17.67 -6.99 -11.21
C ILE A 134 -16.89 -7.83 -10.20
N GLY A 135 -16.31 -8.95 -10.65
CA GLY A 135 -15.46 -9.79 -9.79
C GLY A 135 -14.27 -9.04 -9.22
N ALA A 136 -13.57 -8.25 -10.04
CA ALA A 136 -12.48 -7.39 -9.59
C ALA A 136 -12.93 -6.36 -8.56
N THR A 137 -14.07 -5.70 -8.78
CA THR A 137 -14.64 -4.71 -7.84
C THR A 137 -14.94 -5.34 -6.48
N VAL A 138 -15.60 -6.51 -6.46
CA VAL A 138 -15.93 -7.22 -5.22
C VAL A 138 -14.66 -7.66 -4.48
N LEU A 139 -13.66 -8.18 -5.20
CA LEU A 139 -12.40 -8.62 -4.59
C LEU A 139 -11.61 -7.43 -4.04
N ARG A 140 -11.47 -6.33 -4.79
CA ARG A 140 -10.83 -5.09 -4.31
C ARG A 140 -11.50 -4.60 -3.04
N THR A 141 -12.82 -4.48 -3.05
CA THR A 141 -13.59 -4.03 -1.87
C THR A 141 -13.31 -4.92 -0.67
N LYS A 142 -13.29 -6.24 -0.86
CA LYS A 142 -12.97 -7.19 0.22
C LYS A 142 -11.57 -6.97 0.78
N PHE A 143 -10.57 -6.76 -0.07
CA PHE A 143 -9.20 -6.51 0.37
C PHE A 143 -9.08 -5.17 1.11
N ASP A 144 -9.68 -4.11 0.57
CA ASP A 144 -9.69 -2.78 1.18
C ASP A 144 -10.36 -2.80 2.56
N LEU A 145 -11.51 -3.48 2.70
CA LEU A 145 -12.18 -3.66 3.99
C LEU A 145 -11.39 -4.55 4.97
N SER A 146 -10.62 -5.52 4.49
CA SER A 146 -9.73 -6.31 5.35
C SER A 146 -8.60 -5.46 5.91
N SER A 147 -7.99 -4.62 5.07
CA SER A 147 -6.93 -3.68 5.49
C SER A 147 -7.45 -2.72 6.56
N ILE A 148 -8.63 -2.13 6.33
CA ILE A 148 -9.28 -1.24 7.30
C ILE A 148 -9.59 -1.99 8.61
N SER A 149 -10.02 -3.25 8.53
CA SER A 149 -10.26 -4.09 9.72
C SER A 149 -8.99 -4.33 10.54
N ASP A 150 -7.85 -4.50 9.89
CA ASP A 150 -6.56 -4.68 10.56
C ASP A 150 -6.16 -3.39 11.28
N GLU A 151 -6.32 -2.22 10.63
CA GLU A 151 -6.07 -0.91 11.25
C GLU A 151 -7.00 -0.63 12.44
N ILE A 152 -8.29 -0.96 12.33
CA ILE A 152 -9.25 -0.84 13.44
C ILE A 152 -8.82 -1.74 14.60
N THR A 153 -8.28 -2.93 14.33
CA THR A 153 -7.78 -3.84 15.36
C THR A 153 -6.54 -3.29 16.06
N GLU A 154 -5.63 -2.67 15.31
CA GLU A 154 -4.47 -1.98 15.88
C GLU A 154 -4.89 -0.83 16.79
N ILE A 155 -5.78 0.04 16.31
CA ILE A 155 -6.34 1.15 17.10
C ILE A 155 -7.01 0.62 18.38
N ALA A 156 -7.78 -0.49 18.30
CA ALA A 156 -8.38 -1.12 19.46
C ALA A 156 -7.35 -1.60 20.49
N ASN A 157 -6.22 -2.13 20.04
CA ASN A 157 -5.11 -2.52 20.93
C ASN A 157 -4.45 -1.30 21.58
N GLU A 158 -4.31 -0.18 20.86
CA GLU A 158 -3.78 1.07 21.41
C GLU A 158 -4.73 1.65 22.49
N TYR A 159 -6.05 1.61 22.29
CA TYR A 159 -7.01 1.96 23.34
C TYR A 159 -6.84 1.10 24.59
N GLN A 160 -6.64 -0.22 24.42
CA GLN A 160 -6.44 -1.13 25.55
C GLN A 160 -5.16 -0.81 26.33
N LYS A 161 -4.05 -0.54 25.64
CA LYS A 161 -2.78 -0.13 26.25
C LYS A 161 -2.92 1.19 27.01
N LEU A 162 -3.57 2.17 26.40
CA LEU A 162 -3.84 3.46 27.02
C LEU A 162 -4.70 3.31 28.28
N GLY A 163 -5.74 2.46 28.23
CA GLY A 163 -6.58 2.11 29.37
C GLY A 163 -5.86 1.36 30.48
N ALA A 164 -4.83 0.57 30.15
CA ALA A 164 -3.98 -0.14 31.11
C ALA A 164 -2.93 0.77 31.79
N GLY A 165 -2.81 2.04 31.39
CA GLY A 165 -1.88 3.00 31.98
C GLY A 165 -0.45 2.93 31.41
N GLU A 166 -0.27 2.17 30.34
CA GLU A 166 0.93 2.11 29.51
C GLU A 166 0.90 3.31 28.54
N GLY A 167 1.10 4.51 29.07
CA GLY A 167 1.08 5.74 28.27
C GLY A 167 2.12 5.74 27.15
N ALA A 168 1.82 6.47 26.07
CA ALA A 168 2.66 6.62 24.88
C ALA A 168 4.13 6.84 25.25
N GLY A 169 4.97 5.91 24.81
CA GLY A 169 6.41 6.01 24.92
C GLY A 169 6.88 7.35 24.37
N SER A 170 7.74 8.00 25.14
CA SER A 170 8.45 9.22 24.76
C SER A 170 9.01 9.14 23.34
N THR A 171 8.79 10.19 22.55
CA THR A 171 9.61 10.56 21.41
C THR A 171 11.06 10.79 21.88
N MET A 172 11.83 9.71 21.94
CA MET A 172 13.29 9.73 22.08
C MET A 172 13.84 8.99 20.86
N GLU A 173 14.75 9.64 20.14
CA GLU A 173 15.62 9.09 19.08
C GLU A 173 15.63 7.56 19.07
N GLU A 174 14.91 6.96 18.13
CA GLU A 174 14.90 5.51 17.95
C GLU A 174 16.29 5.06 17.51
N ASP A 175 16.87 4.08 18.22
CA ASP A 175 18.11 3.43 17.81
C ASP A 175 17.97 2.96 16.35
N PRO A 176 18.83 3.41 15.42
CA PRO A 176 18.76 3.04 14.01
C PRO A 176 18.77 1.52 13.77
N ARG A 177 19.32 0.73 14.70
CA ARG A 177 19.31 -0.74 14.66
C ARG A 177 17.92 -1.30 14.98
N LYS A 178 17.21 -0.69 15.92
CA LYS A 178 15.83 -1.06 16.25
C LYS A 178 14.91 -0.80 15.07
N LYS A 179 15.13 0.29 14.33
CA LYS A 179 14.40 0.59 13.09
C LYS A 179 14.63 -0.47 12.00
N LEU A 180 15.84 -1.02 11.84
CA LEU A 180 16.11 -2.11 10.89
C LEU A 180 15.43 -3.43 11.31
N GLU A 181 15.41 -3.74 12.61
CA GLU A 181 14.67 -4.89 13.15
C GLU A 181 13.15 -4.74 12.94
N ASP A 182 12.62 -3.53 13.16
CA ASP A 182 11.21 -3.21 12.92
C ASP A 182 10.88 -3.28 11.43
N ILE A 183 11.75 -2.80 10.52
CA ILE A 183 11.59 -2.96 9.07
C ILE A 183 11.51 -4.45 8.70
N LEU A 184 12.47 -5.25 9.15
CA LEU A 184 12.49 -6.69 8.86
C LEU A 184 11.21 -7.39 9.37
N ARG A 185 10.67 -6.96 10.51
CA ARG A 185 9.47 -7.57 11.10
C ARG A 185 8.17 -7.11 10.44
N GLU A 186 8.06 -5.83 10.08
CA GLU A 186 6.81 -5.16 9.68
C GLU A 186 6.58 -5.18 8.17
N TYR A 187 7.65 -5.18 7.39
CA TYR A 187 7.58 -5.20 5.94
C TYR A 187 7.54 -6.65 5.45
N GLN A 188 6.47 -7.36 5.82
CA GLN A 188 6.21 -8.75 5.38
C GLN A 188 4.77 -8.87 4.88
N VAL A 189 4.55 -9.59 3.78
CA VAL A 189 3.22 -9.75 3.17
C VAL A 189 2.89 -11.21 2.92
N LYS A 190 1.60 -11.53 2.90
CA LYS A 190 1.16 -12.91 2.67
C LYS A 190 1.23 -13.27 1.19
N ASP A 191 1.90 -14.38 0.86
CA ASP A 191 1.97 -14.96 -0.48
C ASP A 191 0.64 -14.93 -1.24
N ASP A 192 0.72 -14.55 -2.52
CA ASP A 192 -0.36 -14.65 -3.50
C ASP A 192 -0.05 -15.74 -4.53
N ARG A 193 -1.08 -16.21 -5.23
CA ARG A 193 -0.96 -17.24 -6.25
C ARG A 193 -0.46 -16.64 -7.57
N LYS A 194 0.55 -17.25 -8.18
CA LYS A 194 0.96 -16.92 -9.58
C LYS A 194 -0.18 -17.16 -10.57
N LEU A 195 -0.19 -16.42 -11.68
CA LEU A 195 -1.12 -16.69 -12.77
C LEU A 195 -0.99 -18.13 -13.29
N PRO A 196 -2.10 -18.85 -13.52
CA PRO A 196 -2.06 -20.15 -14.18
C PRO A 196 -1.48 -20.04 -15.60
N GLN A 197 -0.58 -20.95 -15.98
CA GLN A 197 0.10 -20.92 -17.29
C GLN A 197 -0.85 -20.79 -18.49
N TRP A 198 -2.01 -21.46 -18.44
CA TRP A 198 -3.01 -21.38 -19.51
C TRP A 198 -3.58 -19.96 -19.70
N MET A 199 -3.63 -19.14 -18.65
CA MET A 199 -4.10 -17.75 -18.71
C MET A 199 -3.03 -16.86 -19.33
N VAL A 200 -1.76 -17.07 -18.97
CA VAL A 200 -0.60 -16.43 -19.61
C VAL A 200 -0.58 -16.72 -21.11
N ASP A 201 -0.81 -17.97 -21.50
CA ASP A 201 -0.84 -18.41 -22.90
C ASP A 201 -2.01 -17.81 -23.70
N GLN A 202 -3.12 -17.49 -23.04
CA GLN A 202 -4.27 -16.82 -23.66
C GLN A 202 -4.03 -15.32 -23.84
N LEU A 203 -3.44 -14.65 -22.84
CA LEU A 203 -3.07 -13.24 -22.93
C LEU A 203 -2.08 -13.01 -24.07
N ALA A 204 -1.05 -13.86 -24.19
CA ALA A 204 -0.05 -13.77 -25.25
C ALA A 204 -0.65 -13.77 -26.68
N LYS A 205 -1.81 -14.39 -26.89
CA LYS A 205 -2.50 -14.40 -28.18
C LYS A 205 -3.21 -13.08 -28.51
N VAL A 206 -3.48 -12.26 -27.52
CA VAL A 206 -4.24 -10.99 -27.63
C VAL A 206 -3.31 -9.78 -27.72
N ILE A 207 -2.17 -9.80 -27.01
CA ILE A 207 -1.23 -8.66 -26.91
C ILE A 207 0.08 -8.83 -27.71
N GLY A 208 0.26 -9.94 -28.43
CA GLY A 208 1.41 -10.17 -29.30
C GLY A 208 2.73 -10.43 -28.57
N ASP A 209 3.86 -9.97 -29.12
CA ASP A 209 5.23 -10.26 -28.65
C ASP A 209 5.64 -9.61 -27.31
N LYS A 210 4.75 -8.87 -26.63
CA LYS A 210 4.95 -8.41 -25.22
C LYS A 210 4.83 -9.55 -24.19
N ARG A 211 5.17 -10.78 -24.60
CA ARG A 211 5.08 -12.04 -23.85
C ARG A 211 5.92 -12.02 -22.56
N ALA A 212 6.99 -11.24 -22.51
CA ALA A 212 7.90 -11.16 -21.37
C ALA A 212 7.33 -10.38 -20.16
N GLY A 213 6.56 -9.31 -20.40
CA GLY A 213 6.06 -8.44 -19.33
C GLY A 213 5.01 -9.09 -18.41
N TYR A 214 4.24 -10.04 -18.94
CA TYR A 214 3.14 -10.70 -18.22
C TYR A 214 3.50 -12.08 -17.65
N ALA A 215 4.63 -12.67 -18.06
CA ALA A 215 5.00 -14.04 -17.69
C ALA A 215 5.37 -14.23 -16.20
N GLY A 216 5.57 -13.12 -15.47
CA GLY A 216 5.96 -13.11 -14.06
C GLY A 216 4.89 -12.61 -13.09
N LEU A 217 3.70 -12.21 -13.56
CA LEU A 217 2.70 -11.57 -12.71
C LEU A 217 2.03 -12.54 -11.73
N THR A 218 1.82 -12.10 -10.49
CA THR A 218 0.88 -12.67 -9.54
C THR A 218 -0.55 -12.44 -10.01
N PHE A 219 -1.50 -13.19 -9.45
CA PHE A 219 -2.91 -12.99 -9.75
C PHE A 219 -3.36 -11.58 -9.36
N GLY A 220 -2.92 -11.07 -8.20
CA GLY A 220 -3.17 -9.70 -7.76
C GLY A 220 -2.65 -8.63 -8.72
N GLU A 221 -1.42 -8.77 -9.21
CA GLU A 221 -0.86 -7.81 -10.19
C GLU A 221 -1.69 -7.75 -11.48
N TYR A 222 -2.13 -8.90 -11.99
CA TYR A 222 -2.97 -8.96 -13.19
C TYR A 222 -4.33 -8.26 -12.99
N GLN A 223 -4.96 -8.43 -11.83
CA GLN A 223 -6.21 -7.76 -11.52
C GLN A 223 -6.04 -6.24 -11.48
N LEU A 224 -4.94 -5.76 -10.91
CA LEU A 224 -4.63 -4.33 -10.81
C LEU A 224 -4.29 -3.70 -12.17
N LEU A 225 -3.68 -4.45 -13.10
CA LEU A 225 -3.47 -3.98 -14.48
C LEU A 225 -4.76 -3.92 -15.29
N ILE A 226 -5.69 -4.87 -15.10
CA ILE A 226 -7.04 -4.77 -15.70
C ILE A 226 -7.75 -3.53 -15.15
N GLU A 227 -7.68 -3.32 -13.84
CA GLU A 227 -8.28 -2.16 -13.18
C GLU A 227 -7.68 -0.86 -13.71
N LEU A 228 -6.36 -0.77 -13.82
CA LEU A 228 -5.67 0.40 -14.37
C LEU A 228 -6.15 0.68 -15.80
N GLY A 229 -6.24 -0.34 -16.64
CA GLY A 229 -6.76 -0.20 -18.01
C GLY A 229 -8.24 0.20 -18.06
N ALA A 230 -9.04 -0.27 -17.11
CA ALA A 230 -10.47 0.06 -17.04
C ALA A 230 -10.74 1.48 -16.50
N THR A 231 -9.90 1.97 -15.58
CA THR A 231 -10.09 3.26 -14.90
C THR A 231 -9.35 4.41 -15.57
N GLN A 232 -8.13 4.16 -16.07
CA GLN A 232 -7.25 5.18 -16.66
C GLN A 232 -6.98 4.95 -18.16
N GLY A 233 -7.58 3.92 -18.75
CA GLY A 233 -7.49 3.61 -20.17
C GLY A 233 -6.29 2.74 -20.55
N PRO A 234 -6.26 2.19 -21.78
CA PRO A 234 -5.21 1.25 -22.22
C PRO A 234 -3.82 1.88 -22.30
N GLY A 235 -3.72 3.22 -22.46
CA GLY A 235 -2.45 3.94 -22.42
C GLY A 235 -1.75 3.79 -21.07
N ALA A 236 -2.49 3.87 -19.96
CA ALA A 236 -1.95 3.74 -18.60
C ALA A 236 -1.26 2.38 -18.37
N VAL A 237 -1.79 1.31 -18.95
CA VAL A 237 -1.15 -0.02 -18.89
C VAL A 237 0.16 -0.05 -19.66
N MET A 238 0.26 0.67 -20.79
CA MET A 238 1.50 0.80 -21.54
C MET A 238 2.53 1.62 -20.77
N ASP A 239 2.09 2.75 -20.20
CA ASP A 239 2.92 3.61 -19.36
C ASP A 239 3.53 2.85 -18.17
N PHE A 240 2.76 1.95 -17.56
CA PHE A 240 3.24 1.09 -16.48
C PHE A 240 4.44 0.22 -16.92
N PHE A 241 4.36 -0.40 -18.10
CA PHE A 241 5.47 -1.21 -18.61
C PHE A 241 6.66 -0.34 -19.01
N ASP A 242 6.42 0.82 -19.63
CA ASP A 242 7.46 1.75 -20.01
C ASP A 242 8.21 2.27 -18.76
N MET A 243 7.50 2.54 -17.66
CA MET A 243 8.10 2.94 -16.37
C MET A 243 8.93 1.84 -15.73
N LYS A 244 8.47 0.58 -15.84
CA LYS A 244 9.22 -0.57 -15.33
C LYS A 244 10.56 -0.69 -16.07
N GLU A 245 10.52 -0.64 -17.39
CA GLU A 245 11.73 -0.69 -18.24
C GLU A 245 12.66 0.49 -17.93
N ALA A 246 12.12 1.72 -17.84
CA ALA A 246 12.89 2.91 -17.50
C ALA A 246 13.56 2.79 -16.11
N ALA A 247 12.89 2.21 -15.13
CA ALA A 247 13.47 2.01 -13.79
C ALA A 247 14.58 0.96 -13.78
N GLU A 248 14.44 -0.12 -14.56
CA GLU A 248 15.47 -1.15 -14.71
C GLU A 248 16.74 -0.59 -15.37
N GLU A 249 16.59 0.15 -16.48
CA GLU A 249 17.72 0.77 -17.18
C GLU A 249 18.43 1.82 -16.33
N GLU A 250 17.65 2.68 -15.66
CA GLU A 250 18.19 3.79 -14.88
C GLU A 250 18.91 3.31 -13.61
N ALA A 251 18.42 2.23 -13.00
CA ALA A 251 19.09 1.58 -11.88
C ALA A 251 20.49 1.11 -12.26
N ILE A 252 20.62 0.42 -13.40
CA ILE A 252 21.91 -0.07 -13.90
C ILE A 252 22.84 1.10 -14.25
N ARG A 253 22.29 2.21 -14.78
CA ARG A 253 23.09 3.41 -15.11
C ARG A 253 23.69 4.07 -13.87
N ARG A 254 22.89 4.26 -12.82
CA ARG A 254 23.30 5.01 -11.61
C ARG A 254 24.01 4.15 -10.57
N PHE A 255 23.64 2.88 -10.48
CA PHE A 255 24.24 1.88 -9.60
C PHE A 255 24.64 0.65 -10.41
N PRO A 256 25.74 0.72 -11.20
CA PRO A 256 26.16 -0.40 -12.03
C PRO A 256 26.42 -1.65 -11.20
N PRO A 257 25.79 -2.78 -11.54
CA PRO A 257 26.07 -4.03 -10.86
C PRO A 257 27.46 -4.57 -11.26
N PRO A 258 28.10 -5.37 -10.40
CA PRO A 258 29.39 -5.99 -10.66
C PRO A 258 29.31 -7.14 -11.69
N ALA A 259 28.09 -7.65 -11.96
CA ALA A 259 27.81 -8.58 -13.04
C ALA A 259 26.39 -8.31 -13.62
N PRO A 260 26.13 -8.57 -14.91
CA PRO A 260 24.88 -8.17 -15.57
C PRO A 260 23.59 -8.69 -14.94
N ASP A 261 23.61 -9.89 -14.39
CA ASP A 261 22.45 -10.59 -13.79
C ASP A 261 22.29 -10.29 -12.30
N ALA A 262 23.35 -9.79 -11.69
CA ALA A 262 23.41 -9.62 -10.27
C ALA A 262 22.97 -8.17 -9.99
N THR A 263 21.65 -7.97 -9.92
CA THR A 263 21.00 -6.67 -9.68
C THR A 263 20.07 -6.69 -8.48
N SER A 264 19.91 -7.84 -7.84
CA SER A 264 19.03 -8.03 -6.69
C SER A 264 19.73 -7.75 -5.37
N ASP A 265 18.94 -7.45 -4.34
CA ASP A 265 19.36 -7.37 -2.93
C ASP A 265 20.42 -6.28 -2.64
N ASN A 266 20.64 -5.36 -3.57
CA ASN A 266 21.71 -4.36 -3.54
C ASN A 266 21.21 -2.94 -3.88
N ARG A 267 22.12 -1.97 -4.02
CA ARG A 267 21.75 -0.58 -4.35
C ARG A 267 21.07 -0.40 -5.71
N THR A 268 21.38 -1.28 -6.67
CA THR A 268 20.68 -1.33 -7.96
C THR A 268 19.21 -1.65 -7.73
N ASP A 269 18.95 -2.65 -6.88
CA ASP A 269 17.59 -3.08 -6.53
C ASP A 269 16.84 -2.00 -5.75
N ALA A 270 17.48 -1.46 -4.70
CA ALA A 270 16.91 -0.39 -3.91
C ALA A 270 16.53 0.82 -4.78
N PHE A 271 17.42 1.24 -5.69
CA PHE A 271 17.10 2.30 -6.64
C PHE A 271 15.94 1.92 -7.56
N ARG A 272 15.97 0.72 -8.15
CA ARG A 272 14.92 0.24 -9.08
C ARG A 272 13.55 0.27 -8.42
N HIS A 273 13.41 -0.28 -7.21
CA HIS A 273 12.16 -0.33 -6.47
C HIS A 273 11.65 1.06 -6.07
N THR A 274 12.54 1.89 -5.52
CA THR A 274 12.19 3.26 -5.12
C THR A 274 11.81 4.12 -6.33
N TYR A 275 12.57 4.07 -7.42
CA TYR A 275 12.31 4.88 -8.61
C TYR A 275 11.05 4.43 -9.36
N TRP A 276 10.83 3.13 -9.52
CA TRP A 276 9.61 2.61 -10.12
C TRP A 276 8.37 3.02 -9.33
N ASN A 277 8.41 2.96 -8.00
CA ASN A 277 7.31 3.42 -7.16
C ASN A 277 7.12 4.94 -7.20
N ALA A 278 8.18 5.73 -7.35
CA ALA A 278 8.06 7.17 -7.53
C ALA A 278 7.34 7.52 -8.84
N LEU A 279 7.73 6.88 -9.95
CA LEU A 279 7.08 7.04 -11.25
C LEU A 279 5.60 6.61 -11.21
N MET A 280 5.32 5.42 -10.66
CA MET A 280 3.96 4.90 -10.55
C MET A 280 3.09 5.78 -9.63
N ALA A 281 3.60 6.22 -8.48
CA ALA A 281 2.82 7.06 -7.57
C ALA A 281 2.51 8.43 -8.18
N GLN A 282 3.46 9.02 -8.91
CA GLN A 282 3.25 10.27 -9.63
C GLN A 282 2.21 10.12 -10.76
N ARG A 283 2.23 8.99 -11.50
CA ARG A 283 1.34 8.76 -12.65
C ARG A 283 -0.05 8.26 -12.25
N PHE A 284 -0.11 7.26 -11.38
CA PHE A 284 -1.30 6.46 -11.09
C PHE A 284 -1.87 6.72 -9.70
N GLY A 285 -1.16 7.48 -8.86
CA GLY A 285 -1.52 7.77 -7.48
C GLY A 285 -0.98 6.75 -6.47
N GLU A 286 -0.86 7.20 -5.22
CA GLU A 286 -0.32 6.41 -4.10
C GLU A 286 -1.10 5.11 -3.87
N GLU A 287 -2.44 5.19 -3.83
CA GLU A 287 -3.29 4.05 -3.47
C GLU A 287 -3.13 2.88 -4.44
N TRP A 288 -3.20 3.16 -5.75
CA TRP A 288 -3.04 2.13 -6.78
C TRP A 288 -1.62 1.57 -6.78
N THR A 289 -0.62 2.46 -6.65
CA THR A 289 0.79 2.08 -6.64
C THR A 289 1.14 1.19 -5.46
N ARG A 290 0.64 1.51 -4.27
CA ARG A 290 0.83 0.69 -3.06
C ARG A 290 0.23 -0.69 -3.25
N LYS A 291 -1.00 -0.79 -3.76
CA LYS A 291 -1.66 -2.08 -4.05
C LYS A 291 -0.83 -2.92 -5.02
N PHE A 292 -0.34 -2.29 -6.10
CA PHE A 292 0.44 -2.97 -7.10
C PHE A 292 1.78 -3.45 -6.55
N ALA A 293 2.55 -2.57 -5.90
CA ALA A 293 3.83 -2.90 -5.30
C ALA A 293 3.71 -3.98 -4.24
N THR A 294 2.70 -3.91 -3.36
CA THR A 294 2.43 -4.99 -2.41
C THR A 294 2.11 -6.31 -3.12
N ALA A 295 1.30 -6.30 -4.19
CA ALA A 295 1.02 -7.52 -4.95
C ALA A 295 2.26 -8.07 -5.69
N HIS A 296 3.20 -7.21 -6.06
CA HIS A 296 4.47 -7.55 -6.68
C HIS A 296 5.38 -8.36 -5.74
N GLU A 297 5.37 -8.00 -4.45
CA GLU A 297 6.22 -8.65 -3.44
C GLU A 297 5.61 -9.92 -2.83
N ARG A 298 4.32 -10.20 -3.05
CA ARG A 298 3.64 -11.43 -2.57
C ARG A 298 4.03 -12.71 -3.30
N ARG A 299 5.29 -12.85 -3.71
CA ARG A 299 5.80 -14.01 -4.44
C ARG A 299 5.98 -15.20 -3.50
N PRO A 300 5.46 -16.39 -3.84
CA PRO A 300 5.54 -17.54 -2.94
C PRO A 300 6.96 -17.92 -2.53
N GLY A 301 7.22 -17.92 -1.22
CA GLY A 301 8.48 -18.36 -0.64
C GLY A 301 9.65 -17.39 -0.78
N GLU A 302 9.40 -16.09 -0.99
CA GLU A 302 10.47 -15.08 -0.90
C GLU A 302 11.05 -15.01 0.53
N PRO A 303 12.38 -14.88 0.67
CA PRO A 303 13.03 -14.71 1.96
C PRO A 303 12.63 -13.39 2.64
N ALA A 304 12.43 -13.43 3.96
CA ALA A 304 12.00 -12.25 4.73
C ALA A 304 12.88 -10.99 4.53
N PRO A 305 14.23 -11.07 4.47
CA PRO A 305 15.05 -9.88 4.26
C PRO A 305 14.84 -9.19 2.91
N ARG A 306 14.59 -9.96 1.85
CA ARG A 306 14.33 -9.42 0.52
C ARG A 306 12.97 -8.74 0.47
N GLU A 307 11.93 -9.45 0.94
CA GLU A 307 10.57 -8.90 0.99
C GLU A 307 10.53 -7.58 1.80
N ALA A 308 11.22 -7.53 2.95
CA ALA A 308 11.33 -6.31 3.75
C ALA A 308 12.02 -5.16 3.01
N MET A 309 13.12 -5.47 2.33
CA MET A 309 13.88 -4.48 1.57
C MET A 309 13.01 -3.87 0.46
N ASP A 310 12.39 -4.71 -0.36
CA ASP A 310 11.61 -4.29 -1.51
C ASP A 310 10.41 -3.46 -1.08
N LEU A 311 9.63 -3.95 -0.12
CA LEU A 311 8.47 -3.22 0.38
C LEU A 311 8.84 -1.86 1.01
N TYR A 312 9.93 -1.80 1.80
CA TYR A 312 10.38 -0.54 2.41
C TYR A 312 10.79 0.47 1.36
N ASN A 313 11.61 0.04 0.40
CA ASN A 313 12.09 0.89 -0.69
C ASN A 313 10.95 1.33 -1.61
N ASN A 314 9.94 0.48 -1.81
CA ASN A 314 8.71 0.80 -2.52
C ASN A 314 7.95 1.95 -1.81
N GLU A 315 7.84 1.93 -0.48
CA GLU A 315 7.18 2.99 0.31
C GLU A 315 7.89 4.34 0.18
N ILE A 316 9.22 4.35 0.33
CA ILE A 316 10.01 5.57 0.12
C ILE A 316 9.80 6.13 -1.29
N GLY A 317 9.76 5.25 -2.30
CA GLY A 317 9.49 5.64 -3.68
C GLY A 317 8.15 6.33 -3.85
N ARG A 318 7.08 5.76 -3.29
CA ARG A 318 5.73 6.37 -3.34
C ARG A 318 5.73 7.78 -2.74
N GLN A 319 6.39 7.97 -1.61
CA GLN A 319 6.48 9.27 -0.95
C GLN A 319 7.21 10.30 -1.80
N ILE A 320 8.34 9.92 -2.43
CA ILE A 320 9.07 10.79 -3.36
C ILE A 320 8.16 11.20 -4.54
N GLY A 321 7.46 10.26 -5.15
CA GLY A 321 6.53 10.55 -6.25
C GLY A 321 5.40 11.50 -5.85
N MET A 322 4.78 11.27 -4.68
CA MET A 322 3.67 12.08 -4.19
C MET A 322 4.06 13.49 -3.75
N THR A 323 5.27 13.66 -3.21
CA THR A 323 5.78 14.97 -2.78
C THR A 323 6.35 15.80 -3.92
N ASN A 324 6.61 15.19 -5.09
CA ASN A 324 7.17 15.83 -6.27
C ASN A 324 6.27 15.64 -7.52
N PRO A 325 5.00 16.10 -7.49
CA PRO A 325 4.03 15.81 -8.55
C PRO A 325 4.37 16.41 -9.92
N ASN A 326 5.26 17.40 -9.96
CA ASN A 326 5.66 18.11 -11.19
C ASN A 326 7.12 17.83 -11.62
N ALA A 327 7.84 16.98 -10.88
CA ALA A 327 9.21 16.63 -11.24
C ALA A 327 9.22 15.77 -12.51
N SER A 328 10.17 16.04 -13.39
CA SER A 328 10.49 15.17 -14.51
C SER A 328 11.02 13.82 -14.03
N SER A 329 11.02 12.81 -14.91
CA SER A 329 11.59 11.49 -14.60
C SER A 329 13.07 11.58 -14.19
N GLU A 330 13.88 12.43 -14.83
CA GLU A 330 15.28 12.62 -14.45
C GLU A 330 15.41 13.28 -13.06
N GLU A 331 14.58 14.27 -12.73
CA GLU A 331 14.58 14.90 -11.40
C GLU A 331 14.15 13.90 -10.31
N LEU A 332 13.16 13.05 -10.59
CA LEU A 332 12.79 11.95 -9.69
C LEU A 332 13.95 10.96 -9.54
N ALA A 333 14.64 10.61 -10.62
CA ALA A 333 15.80 9.72 -10.57
C ALA A 333 16.96 10.33 -9.76
N ASP A 334 17.20 11.65 -9.85
CA ASP A 334 18.17 12.38 -9.05
C ASP A 334 17.83 12.36 -7.55
N LEU A 335 16.56 12.59 -7.21
CA LEU A 335 16.08 12.51 -5.82
C LEU A 335 16.26 11.09 -5.27
N VAL A 336 15.85 10.07 -6.03
CA VAL A 336 16.00 8.67 -5.60
C VAL A 336 17.47 8.30 -5.45
N GLN A 337 18.35 8.74 -6.34
CA GLN A 337 19.79 8.51 -6.20
C GLN A 337 20.33 9.11 -4.91
N ALA A 338 19.95 10.35 -4.58
CA ALA A 338 20.36 10.99 -3.34
C ALA A 338 19.86 10.23 -2.11
N THR A 339 18.60 9.78 -2.11
CA THR A 339 18.00 8.95 -1.04
C THR A 339 18.76 7.64 -0.84
N VAL A 340 19.15 6.96 -1.92
CA VAL A 340 19.97 5.73 -1.85
C VAL A 340 21.40 6.03 -1.37
N ASP A 341 22.02 7.12 -1.82
CA ASP A 341 23.38 7.48 -1.42
C ASP A 341 23.47 7.96 0.03
N ASN A 342 22.41 8.60 0.55
CA ASN A 342 22.34 9.08 1.93
C ASN A 342 22.07 7.97 2.95
N GLY A 343 21.62 6.79 2.52
CA GLY A 343 21.27 5.68 3.42
C GLY A 343 19.83 5.72 3.92
N ASP A 344 18.93 6.39 3.20
CA ASP A 344 17.51 6.47 3.57
C ASP A 344 16.71 5.26 3.08
N THR A 345 17.29 4.45 2.16
CA THR A 345 16.78 3.14 1.73
C THR A 345 17.53 1.99 2.41
N VAL A 346 17.02 0.77 2.28
CA VAL A 346 17.69 -0.43 2.82
C VAL A 346 18.14 -1.38 1.71
N ILE A 347 19.13 -2.20 2.02
CA ILE A 347 19.64 -3.32 1.20
C ILE A 347 19.80 -4.57 2.09
N VAL A 348 19.99 -5.74 1.51
CA VAL A 348 20.24 -6.97 2.29
C VAL A 348 21.67 -6.96 2.86
N THR A 349 21.84 -7.41 4.10
CA THR A 349 23.15 -7.53 4.75
C THR A 349 24.07 -8.50 4.03
N LYS A 350 25.39 -8.37 4.17
CA LYS A 350 26.40 -9.22 3.50
C LYS A 350 26.26 -10.73 3.79
N ASP A 351 25.66 -11.09 4.91
CA ASP A 351 25.39 -12.48 5.31
C ASP A 351 24.02 -13.01 4.84
N GLY A 352 23.20 -12.16 4.22
CA GLY A 352 21.87 -12.51 3.71
C GLY A 352 20.81 -12.68 4.81
N ALA A 353 21.13 -12.39 6.07
CA ALA A 353 20.27 -12.70 7.20
C ALA A 353 19.31 -11.58 7.61
N SER A 354 19.59 -10.33 7.21
CA SER A 354 18.83 -9.14 7.63
C SER A 354 18.90 -8.03 6.56
N VAL A 355 18.40 -6.85 6.90
CA VAL A 355 18.54 -5.61 6.13
C VAL A 355 19.51 -4.63 6.80
N THR A 356 20.17 -3.80 6.02
CA THR A 356 21.04 -2.69 6.47
C THR A 356 20.78 -1.45 5.62
N TRP A 357 21.21 -0.28 6.07
CA TRP A 357 21.05 0.97 5.31
C TRP A 357 21.87 0.93 4.03
N SER A 358 21.36 1.56 2.98
CA SER A 358 22.02 1.59 1.67
C SER A 358 23.34 2.36 1.66
N ASN A 359 23.72 3.08 2.72
CA ASN A 359 25.05 3.69 2.85
C ASN A 359 26.04 2.86 3.71
N ASP A 360 25.71 1.61 4.05
CA ASP A 360 26.57 0.76 4.88
C ASP A 360 27.99 0.63 4.27
N PRO A 361 29.04 1.06 4.99
CA PRO A 361 30.41 1.05 4.47
C PRO A 361 30.98 -0.36 4.32
N SER A 362 30.36 -1.39 4.93
CA SER A 362 30.75 -2.79 4.77
C SER A 362 30.32 -3.40 3.43
N LEU A 363 29.44 -2.71 2.71
CA LEU A 363 28.95 -3.05 1.37
C LEU A 363 29.21 -1.87 0.44
N PRO A 364 30.38 -1.76 -0.21
CA PRO A 364 30.68 -0.68 -1.16
C PRO A 364 29.71 -0.63 -2.35
N LYS A 365 29.66 0.51 -3.07
CA LYS A 365 28.83 0.65 -4.28
C LYS A 365 29.18 -0.44 -5.30
N GLY A 366 28.18 -1.20 -5.74
CA GLY A 366 28.37 -2.33 -6.65
C GLY A 366 28.73 -3.66 -5.95
N GLU A 367 28.75 -3.77 -4.62
CA GLU A 367 28.75 -5.07 -3.95
C GLU A 367 27.31 -5.53 -3.64
N PHE A 368 27.09 -6.84 -3.64
CA PHE A 368 25.82 -7.45 -3.24
C PHE A 368 25.68 -7.56 -1.74
N GLY A 369 24.44 -7.48 -1.26
CA GLY A 369 24.07 -8.20 -0.05
C GLY A 369 24.38 -9.70 -0.18
N GLY A 370 24.44 -10.40 0.94
CA GLY A 370 24.52 -11.86 0.95
C GLY A 370 23.26 -12.46 0.37
N ASN A 371 23.36 -13.70 -0.16
CA ASN A 371 22.20 -14.40 -0.70
C ASN A 371 21.24 -14.79 0.44
N PRO A 372 20.00 -14.26 0.47
CA PRO A 372 19.03 -14.62 1.50
C PRO A 372 18.31 -15.96 1.21
N GLU A 373 18.58 -16.62 0.08
CA GLU A 373 18.04 -17.94 -0.25
C GLU A 373 18.43 -18.99 0.81
N GLY A 374 17.45 -19.35 1.65
CA GLY A 374 17.64 -20.24 2.79
C GLY A 374 17.15 -19.66 4.11
N GLN A 375 16.89 -18.36 4.18
CA GLN A 375 16.14 -17.76 5.28
C GLN A 375 14.67 -18.17 5.22
N ALA A 376 14.02 -18.23 6.38
CA ALA A 376 12.59 -18.49 6.44
C ALA A 376 11.80 -17.34 5.78
N PRO A 377 10.64 -17.64 5.16
CA PRO A 377 9.69 -16.60 4.78
C PRO A 377 9.28 -15.76 5.99
N GLY A 378 8.90 -14.52 5.75
CA GLY A 378 8.38 -13.64 6.79
C GLY A 378 7.18 -14.25 7.50
N ASN A 379 7.01 -13.92 8.77
CA ASN A 379 5.69 -14.03 9.40
C ASN A 379 4.92 -12.77 9.01
N PRO A 380 3.86 -12.85 8.19
CA PRO A 380 3.11 -11.67 7.79
C PRO A 380 2.54 -10.98 9.04
N THR A 381 3.10 -9.82 9.35
CA THR A 381 2.51 -8.83 10.25
C THR A 381 1.68 -7.87 9.38
N PRO A 382 0.72 -7.11 9.92
CA PRO A 382 0.01 -6.12 9.12
C PRO A 382 1.03 -5.13 8.55
N TYR A 383 1.20 -5.16 7.23
CA TYR A 383 2.05 -4.22 6.50
C TYR A 383 1.55 -2.80 6.79
N PRO A 384 2.40 -1.85 7.23
CA PRO A 384 1.94 -0.52 7.61
C PRO A 384 1.33 0.20 6.39
N THR A 385 0.05 0.56 6.51
CA THR A 385 -0.79 1.18 5.47
C THR A 385 -0.79 2.71 5.53
N GLY A 386 -0.22 3.28 6.60
CA GLY A 386 0.01 4.71 6.74
C GLY A 386 1.40 5.11 6.25
N GLY A 387 1.48 6.09 5.37
CA GLY A 387 2.75 6.70 4.97
C GLY A 387 3.49 7.23 6.20
N ARG A 388 4.54 6.54 6.62
CA ARG A 388 5.45 7.05 7.64
C ARG A 388 6.31 8.13 6.99
N THR A 389 6.15 9.39 7.38
CA THR A 389 7.17 10.41 7.10
C THR A 389 8.54 9.86 7.51
N PRO A 390 9.51 9.74 6.60
CA PRO A 390 10.87 9.40 6.97
C PRO A 390 11.32 10.47 7.95
N GLY A 391 11.96 10.04 9.04
CA GLY A 391 12.56 10.97 9.99
C GLY A 391 13.39 11.98 9.21
N ALA A 392 12.98 13.25 9.27
CA ALA A 392 13.80 14.32 8.76
C ALA A 392 15.18 14.20 9.45
N PRO A 393 16.29 14.34 8.72
CA PRO A 393 17.59 14.41 9.35
C PRO A 393 17.60 15.59 10.32
N GLY A 394 17.84 15.29 11.59
CA GLY A 394 18.26 16.25 12.61
C GLY A 394 19.76 16.50 12.52
#